data_AF-A0A8T4N911-F1
#
_entry.id   AF-A0A8T4N911-F1
#
_cell.length_a   1.000
_cell.length_b   1.000
_cell.length_c   1.000
_cell.angle_alpha   90.00
_cell.angle_beta   90.00
_cell.angle_gamma   90.00
#
_symmetry.space_group_name_H-M   'P 1'
#
loop_
_entity.id
_entity.type
_entity.pdbx_description
1 polymer ?
#
loop_
_entity_poly.entity_id
_entity_poly.type
_entity_poly.pdbx_seq_one_letter_code
_entity_poly.pdbx_strand_id
1 'polypeptide(L)'
;MGKKKIIKKGKRPHKNKPTSKKYSQYKVLGDKVIKERFCPRCGPGVFLMKAKDRFYCGKCHYAEFLGSSPVVLTVKVKKSEEKKK
;
A
#
# COMPACT_ATOMS: atom_id res chain seq x y z
N MET A 1 -32.82 44.22 28.29
CA MET A 1 -32.64 42.75 28.30
C MET A 1 -32.58 42.21 26.86
N GLY A 2 -31.39 42.19 26.25
CA GLY A 2 -31.22 41.76 24.86
C GLY A 2 -31.12 40.24 24.73
N LYS A 3 -32.07 39.62 24.03
CA LYS A 3 -32.07 38.18 23.74
C LYS A 3 -30.89 37.84 22.81
N LYS A 4 -29.82 37.22 23.34
CA LYS A 4 -28.73 36.64 22.55
C LYS A 4 -29.32 35.53 21.66
N LYS A 5 -29.31 35.73 20.33
CA LYS A 5 -29.67 34.68 19.37
C LYS A 5 -28.57 33.62 19.39
N ILE A 6 -28.90 32.45 19.94
CA ILE A 6 -28.03 31.27 19.90
C ILE A 6 -28.09 30.72 18.48
N ILE A 7 -27.05 31.00 17.68
CA ILE A 7 -26.90 30.44 16.33
C ILE A 7 -26.58 28.96 16.50
N LYS A 8 -27.60 28.09 16.40
CA LYS A 8 -27.41 26.63 16.43
C LYS A 8 -26.65 26.23 15.17
N LYS A 9 -25.33 26.03 15.27
CA LYS A 9 -24.50 25.48 14.19
C LYS A 9 -25.08 24.11 13.82
N GLY A 10 -25.62 23.98 12.60
CA GLY A 10 -26.22 22.74 12.11
C GLY A 10 -25.23 21.57 12.13
N LYS A 11 -25.76 20.34 12.21
CA LYS A 11 -24.96 19.11 12.14
C LYS A 11 -24.22 19.07 10.80
N ARG A 12 -22.93 18.73 10.82
CA ARG A 12 -22.13 18.60 9.59
C ARG A 12 -22.77 17.53 8.68
N PRO A 13 -22.83 17.74 7.36
CA PRO A 13 -23.41 16.76 6.44
C PRO A 13 -22.62 15.44 6.51
N HIS A 14 -23.33 14.32 6.55
CA HIS A 14 -22.72 13.00 6.48
C HIS A 14 -22.17 12.77 5.07
N LYS A 15 -20.85 12.62 4.98
CA LYS A 15 -20.18 12.29 3.71
C LYS A 15 -20.01 10.78 3.64
N ASN A 16 -20.53 10.17 2.58
CA ASN A 16 -20.35 8.73 2.36
C ASN A 16 -18.87 8.43 2.03
N LYS A 17 -18.32 7.38 2.62
CA LYS A 17 -16.92 6.98 2.41
C LYS A 17 -16.87 5.91 1.32
N PRO A 18 -15.95 6.02 0.34
CA PRO A 18 -15.86 5.05 -0.73
C PRO A 18 -15.47 3.67 -0.19
N THR A 19 -16.07 2.63 -0.76
CA THR A 19 -15.86 1.23 -0.38
C THR A 19 -14.43 0.80 -0.72
N SER A 20 -13.84 -0.07 0.11
CA SER A 20 -12.48 -0.56 -0.11
C SER A 20 -12.38 -1.44 -1.36
N LYS A 21 -11.51 -1.09 -2.31
CA LYS A 21 -11.26 -1.85 -3.55
C LYS A 21 -10.26 -3.00 -3.36
N LYS A 22 -10.52 -3.90 -2.40
CA LYS A 22 -9.63 -5.03 -2.08
C LYS A 22 -9.53 -6.06 -3.22
N TYR A 23 -10.56 -6.13 -4.06
CA TYR A 23 -10.63 -7.07 -5.19
C TYR A 23 -9.53 -6.82 -6.24
N SER A 24 -9.02 -5.59 -6.35
CA SER A 24 -8.00 -5.22 -7.34
C SER A 24 -6.63 -5.88 -7.13
N GLN A 25 -6.41 -6.48 -5.95
CA GLN A 25 -5.12 -7.11 -5.58
C GLN A 25 -5.08 -8.60 -5.94
N TYR A 26 -6.15 -9.13 -6.53
CA TYR A 26 -6.22 -10.49 -7.04
C TYR A 26 -6.09 -10.45 -8.56
N LYS A 27 -5.15 -11.22 -9.10
CA LYS A 27 -4.99 -11.42 -10.55
C LYS A 27 -5.32 -12.86 -10.88
N VAL A 28 -6.19 -13.06 -11.87
CA VAL A 28 -6.55 -14.39 -12.37
C VAL A 28 -5.71 -14.65 -13.62
N LEU A 29 -4.88 -15.68 -13.60
CA LEU A 29 -4.15 -16.18 -14.77
C LEU A 29 -4.65 -17.60 -15.07
N GLY A 30 -5.62 -17.69 -15.98
CA GLY A 30 -6.28 -18.97 -16.33
C GLY A 30 -6.79 -19.67 -15.08
N ASP A 31 -6.20 -20.82 -14.77
CA ASP A 31 -6.60 -21.69 -13.66
C ASP A 31 -6.00 -21.32 -12.29
N LYS A 32 -5.12 -20.30 -12.24
CA LYS A 32 -4.40 -19.91 -11.02
C LYS A 32 -4.72 -18.49 -10.59
N VAL A 33 -5.05 -18.32 -9.30
CA VAL A 33 -5.24 -17.01 -8.67
C VAL A 33 -3.93 -16.55 -8.03
N ILE A 34 -3.31 -15.53 -8.62
CA ILE A 34 -2.13 -14.87 -8.05
C ILE A 34 -2.59 -13.81 -7.05
N LYS A 35 -2.11 -13.95 -5.82
CA LYS A 35 -2.35 -13.01 -4.72
C LYS A 35 -1.15 -12.09 -4.55
N GLU A 36 -1.42 -10.84 -4.21
CA GLU A 36 -0.39 -9.87 -3.90
C GLU A 36 0.26 -10.11 -2.53
N ARG A 37 1.43 -9.49 -2.23
CA ARG A 37 2.16 -9.77 -0.98
C ARG A 37 1.33 -9.44 0.27
N PHE A 38 1.34 -10.36 1.23
CA PHE A 38 0.71 -10.22 2.54
C PHE A 38 1.70 -9.75 3.59
N CYS A 39 1.20 -9.11 4.65
CA CYS A 39 2.02 -8.77 5.80
C CYS A 39 2.32 -10.03 6.64
N PRO A 40 3.61 -10.33 6.95
CA PRO A 40 3.97 -11.52 7.72
C PRO A 40 3.45 -11.47 9.17
N ARG A 41 3.18 -10.27 9.70
CA ARG A 41 2.69 -10.08 11.08
C ARG A 41 1.16 -10.10 11.19
N CYS A 42 0.45 -9.61 10.16
CA CYS A 42 -1.01 -9.52 10.19
C CYS A 42 -1.72 -10.72 9.56
N GLY A 43 -0.97 -11.57 8.85
CA GLY A 43 -1.50 -12.79 8.26
C GLY A 43 -2.29 -12.57 6.96
N PRO A 44 -2.94 -13.64 6.46
CA PRO A 44 -3.64 -13.64 5.18
C PRO A 44 -4.84 -12.67 5.21
N GLY A 45 -4.97 -11.84 4.17
CA GLY A 45 -6.04 -10.86 4.02
C GLY A 45 -5.63 -9.41 4.30
N VAL A 46 -4.43 -9.16 4.83
CA VAL A 46 -3.83 -7.82 4.92
C VAL A 46 -2.73 -7.69 3.88
N PHE A 47 -3.06 -7.03 2.78
CA PHE A 47 -2.12 -6.75 1.71
C PHE A 47 -1.18 -5.60 2.06
N LEU A 48 0.07 -5.72 1.62
CA LEU A 48 1.04 -4.64 1.69
C LEU A 48 0.78 -3.62 0.59
N MET A 49 0.77 -2.34 0.94
CA MET A 49 0.71 -1.24 0.00
C MET A 49 2.02 -1.18 -0.78
N LYS A 50 1.95 -1.33 -2.10
CA LYS A 50 3.10 -1.18 -2.98
C LYS A 50 3.28 0.30 -3.32
N ALA A 51 4.28 0.93 -2.73
CA ALA A 51 4.79 2.22 -3.20
C ALA A 51 6.04 1.99 -4.05
N LYS A 52 6.54 3.05 -4.71
CA LYS A 52 7.73 2.96 -5.58
C LYS A 52 8.96 2.47 -4.82
N ASP A 53 9.13 2.93 -3.58
CA ASP A 53 10.36 2.72 -2.81
C ASP A 53 10.14 1.81 -1.58
N ARG A 54 8.88 1.44 -1.29
CA ARG A 54 8.53 0.69 -0.08
C ARG A 54 7.27 -0.14 -0.20
N PHE A 55 7.21 -1.21 0.57
CA PHE A 55 5.99 -1.90 0.96
C PHE A 55 5.58 -1.47 2.36
N TYR A 56 4.29 -1.22 2.57
CA TYR A 56 3.80 -0.73 3.86
C TYR A 56 2.50 -1.41 4.29
N CYS A 57 2.44 -1.85 5.55
CA CYS A 57 1.25 -2.39 6.17
C CYS A 57 0.50 -1.31 6.94
N GLY A 58 -0.74 -1.01 6.52
CA GLY A 58 -1.60 -0.04 7.22
C GLY A 58 -2.15 -0.49 8.58
N LYS A 59 -1.99 -1.78 8.95
CA LYS A 59 -2.52 -2.33 10.21
C LYS A 59 -1.48 -2.37 11.33
N CYS A 60 -0.26 -2.84 11.04
CA CYS A 60 0.81 -2.98 12.03
C CYS A 60 1.99 -2.04 11.79
N HIS A 61 1.90 -1.12 10.83
CA HIS A 61 2.96 -0.19 10.46
C HIS A 61 4.28 -0.83 10.00
N TYR A 62 4.25 -2.12 9.66
CA TYR A 62 5.40 -2.79 9.07
C TYR A 62 5.75 -2.18 7.72
N ALA A 63 7.02 -1.85 7.51
CA ALA A 63 7.52 -1.30 6.26
C ALA A 63 8.76 -2.09 5.78
N GLU A 64 8.76 -2.50 4.52
CA GLU A 64 9.96 -2.98 3.82
C GLU A 64 10.36 -1.92 2.80
N PHE A 65 11.61 -1.47 2.80
CA PHE A 65 12.10 -0.54 1.80
C PHE A 65 12.90 -1.32 0.77
N LEU A 66 12.58 -1.14 -0.52
CA LEU A 66 13.24 -1.85 -1.62
C LEU A 66 14.64 -1.30 -1.95
N GLY A 67 15.08 -0.24 -1.25
CA GLY A 67 16.47 0.20 -1.26
C GLY A 67 16.63 1.67 -1.64
N SER A 68 17.00 2.46 -0.64
CA SER A 68 17.84 3.64 -0.80
C SER A 68 19.06 3.44 0.10
N SER A 69 19.86 2.42 -0.19
CA SER A 69 21.22 2.31 0.35
C SER A 69 22.14 1.75 -0.74
N PRO A 70 23.26 2.43 -1.06
CA PRO A 70 24.12 2.14 -2.20
C PRO A 70 25.03 0.93 -1.93
N VAL A 71 24.51 -0.29 -2.00
CA VAL A 71 25.34 -1.52 -1.85
C VAL A 71 25.20 -2.51 -3.01
N VAL A 72 24.38 -2.23 -4.04
CA VAL A 72 24.09 -3.19 -5.13
C VAL A 72 24.68 -2.85 -6.51
N LEU A 73 25.65 -1.94 -6.62
CA LEU A 73 26.43 -1.81 -7.87
C LEU A 73 27.28 -3.07 -8.18
N THR A 74 27.51 -3.95 -7.20
CA THR A 74 28.20 -5.23 -7.39
C THR A 74 27.39 -6.27 -8.19
N VAL A 75 26.07 -6.11 -8.33
CA VAL A 75 25.25 -7.03 -9.15
C VAL A 75 25.24 -6.62 -10.63
N LYS A 76 25.61 -5.38 -10.98
CA LYS A 76 25.66 -4.94 -12.38
C LYS A 76 26.85 -5.52 -13.17
N VAL A 77 27.95 -5.89 -12.51
CA VAL A 77 29.12 -6.48 -13.21
C VAL A 77 28.78 -7.84 -13.81
N LYS A 78 27.93 -8.65 -13.15
CA LYS A 78 27.60 -10.00 -13.63
C LYS A 78 26.70 -10.04 -14.87
N LYS A 79 25.95 -8.97 -15.17
CA LYS A 79 25.09 -8.92 -16.37
C LYS A 79 25.83 -8.44 -17.63
N SER A 80 27.03 -7.89 -17.47
CA SER A 80 27.88 -7.45 -18.60
C SER A 80 28.74 -8.57 -19.19
N GLU A 81 29.05 -9.64 -18.44
CA GLU A 81 29.89 -10.75 -18.95
C GLU A 81 29.11 -11.76 -19.80
N GLU A 82 27.80 -11.93 -19.58
CA GLU A 82 26.99 -12.91 -20.33
C GLU A 82 26.53 -12.42 -21.71
N LYS A 83 26.79 -11.13 -22.05
CA LYS A 83 26.36 -10.52 -23.32
C LYS A 83 27.52 -10.28 -24.31
N LYS A 84 28.72 -10.76 -23.99
CA LYS A 84 29.93 -10.63 -24.83
C LYS A 84 30.57 -11.98 -25.18
N LYS A 85 29.80 -13.07 -25.10
CA LYS A 85 30.14 -14.38 -25.68
C LYS A 85 29.12 -14.71 -26.76
#